data_AF-A0A741U4Q0-F1
#
_entry.id   AF-A0A741U4Q0-F1
#
_cell.length_a   1.000
_cell.length_b   1.000
_cell.length_c   1.000
_cell.angle_alpha   90.00
_cell.angle_beta   90.00
_cell.angle_gamma   90.00
#
_symmetry.space_group_name_H-M   'P 1'
#
loop_
_entity.id
_entity.type
_entity.pdbx_description
1 polymer ?
#
loop_
_entity_poly.entity_id
_entity_poly.type
_entity_poly.pdbx_seq_one_letter_code
_entity_poly.pdbx_strand_id
1 'polypeptide(L)' 'MFKESDHVEFVSAFLYQNLGLNVSADDITVQLSDTSFDKVTFDYDVDIDNLNCMLDLYISELIKHNASYSDSIL' A
#
# COMPACT_ATOMS: atom_id res chain seq x y z
N MET A 1 -2.60 -12.03 -10.39
CA MET A 1 -3.51 -11.81 -9.26
C MET A 1 -2.62 -11.57 -8.05
N PHE A 2 -2.67 -10.38 -7.48
CA PHE A 2 -1.87 -10.00 -6.32
C PHE A 2 -2.28 -10.85 -5.11
N LYS A 3 -1.34 -11.34 -4.30
CA LYS A 3 -1.65 -12.06 -3.07
C LYS A 3 -1.76 -11.06 -1.92
N GLU A 4 -2.55 -11.41 -0.91
CA GLU A 4 -2.76 -10.57 0.28
C GLU A 4 -1.46 -10.15 0.97
N SER A 5 -0.49 -11.06 1.03
CA SER A 5 0.87 -10.80 1.55
C SER A 5 1.61 -9.69 0.80
N ASP A 6 1.38 -9.57 -0.51
CA ASP A 6 2.09 -8.61 -1.36
C ASP A 6 1.63 -7.18 -1.06
N HIS A 7 0.41 -7.00 -0.55
CA HIS A 7 -0.17 -5.69 -0.25
C HIS A 7 0.36 -5.10 1.04
N VAL A 8 0.54 -5.94 2.06
CA VAL A 8 1.06 -5.51 3.37
C VAL A 8 2.53 -5.10 3.24
N GLU A 9 3.33 -5.91 2.55
CA GLU A 9 4.73 -5.58 2.24
C GLU A 9 4.82 -4.31 1.39
N PHE A 10 3.93 -4.16 0.41
CA PHE A 10 3.86 -2.95 -0.40
C PHE A 10 3.54 -1.70 0.44
N VAL A 11 2.51 -1.73 1.29
CA VAL A 11 2.15 -0.60 2.15
C VAL A 11 3.30 -0.26 3.10
N SER A 12 3.96 -1.25 3.70
CA SER A 12 5.14 -1.03 4.55
C SER A 12 6.25 -0.29 3.78
N ALA A 13 6.60 -0.76 2.58
CA ALA A 13 7.60 -0.11 1.73
C ALA A 13 7.18 1.30 1.31
N PHE A 14 5.90 1.49 0.95
CA PHE A 14 5.34 2.78 0.58
C PHE A 14 5.45 3.80 1.71
N LEU A 15 5.07 3.40 2.93
CA LEU A 15 5.14 4.24 4.14
C LEU A 15 6.58 4.65 4.45
N TYR A 16 7.54 3.72 4.31
CA TYR A 16 8.95 4.02 4.51
C TYR A 16 9.49 4.99 3.45
N GLN A 17 9.21 4.74 2.17
CA GLN A 17 9.76 5.54 1.06
C GLN A 17 9.13 6.93 0.95
N ASN A 18 7.81 7.05 1.13
CA ASN A 18 7.09 8.30 0.89
C ASN A 18 6.90 9.14 2.16
N LEU A 19 6.77 8.50 3.33
CA LEU A 19 6.48 9.17 4.59
C LEU A 19 7.63 9.04 5.62
N GLY A 20 8.66 8.24 5.33
CA GLY A 20 9.76 7.99 6.27
C GLY A 20 9.34 7.16 7.50
N LEU A 21 8.18 6.49 7.43
CA LEU A 21 7.62 5.73 8.54
C LEU A 21 8.08 4.28 8.49
N ASN A 22 8.79 3.85 9.53
CA ASN A 22 9.26 2.48 9.64
C ASN A 22 8.22 1.60 10.35
N VAL A 23 7.21 1.16 9.59
CA VAL A 23 6.13 0.29 10.07
C VAL A 23 6.39 -1.14 9.64
N SER A 24 6.43 -2.08 10.58
CA SER A 24 6.58 -3.51 10.26
C SER A 24 5.35 -4.00 9.48
N ALA A 25 5.56 -4.86 8.49
CA ALA A 25 4.47 -5.51 7.77
C ALA A 25 3.53 -6.27 8.73
N ASP A 26 4.07 -6.88 9.79
CA ASP A 26 3.28 -7.60 10.79
C ASP A 26 2.31 -6.70 11.57
N ASP A 27 2.56 -5.38 11.61
CA ASP A 27 1.74 -4.39 12.32
C ASP A 27 0.71 -3.70 11.40
N ILE A 28 0.70 -4.05 10.11
CA ILE A 28 -0.18 -3.46 9.10
C ILE A 28 -1.31 -4.44 8.79
N THR A 29 -2.54 -3.95 8.85
CA THR A 29 -3.70 -4.66 8.28
C THR A 29 -4.20 -3.92 7.05
N VAL A 30 -4.38 -4.66 5.95
CA VAL A 30 -4.91 -4.15 4.69
C VAL A 30 -6.20 -4.89 4.33
N GLN A 31 -7.23 -4.15 3.91
CA GLN A 31 -8.39 -4.69 3.20
C GLN A 31 -8.49 -4.01 1.85
N LEU A 32 -8.65 -4.82 0.81
CA LEU A 32 -8.81 -4.37 -0.57
C LEU A 32 -10.16 -4.83 -1.10
N SER A 33 -10.83 -3.95 -1.85
CA SER A 33 -11.92 -4.34 -2.75
C SER A 33 -11.50 -4.05 -4.18
N ASP A 34 -11.43 -5.10 -5.01
CA ASP A 34 -11.01 -5.06 -6.42
C ASP A 34 -9.69 -4.32 -6.68
N THR A 35 -9.74 -2.99 -6.78
CA THR A 35 -8.62 -2.10 -7.09
C THR A 35 -8.45 -0.93 -6.11
N SER A 36 -9.12 -0.95 -4.96
CA SER A 36 -9.03 0.11 -3.93
C SER A 36 -8.70 -0.43 -2.54
N PHE A 37 -7.88 0.33 -1.81
CA PHE A 37 -7.57 0.10 -0.40
C PHE A 37 -8.72 0.62 0.46
N ASP A 38 -9.71 -0.23 0.71
CA ASP A 38 -10.87 0.10 1.56
C ASP A 38 -10.46 0.43 3.00
N LYS A 39 -9.42 -0.26 3.50
CA LYS A 39 -8.94 -0.05 4.86
C LYS A 39 -7.46 -0.37 5.00
N VAL A 40 -6.71 0.56 5.59
CA VAL A 40 -5.33 0.38 6.01
C VAL A 40 -5.22 0.83 7.47
N THR A 41 -4.70 -0.02 8.35
CA THR A 41 -4.51 0.31 9.77
C THR A 41 -3.14 -0.10 10.28
N PHE A 42 -2.51 0.79 11.03
CA PHE A 42 -1.20 0.64 11.69
C PHE A 42 -1.08 1.68 12.82
N ASP A 43 -0.14 1.49 13.75
CA ASP A 43 -0.01 2.33 14.95
C ASP A 43 0.82 3.60 14.71
N TYR A 44 0.32 4.51 13.88
CA TYR A 44 0.90 5.83 13.64
C TYR A 44 -0.19 6.88 13.40
N ASP A 45 0.11 8.13 13.77
CA ASP A 45 -0.75 9.28 13.52
C ASP A 45 -0.53 9.80 12.09
N VAL A 46 -1.23 9.20 11.13
CA VAL A 46 -1.22 9.57 9.70
C VAL A 46 -2.64 9.88 9.26
N ASP A 47 -2.79 10.88 8.40
CA ASP A 47 -4.04 11.12 7.68
C ASP A 47 -4.35 9.95 6.74
N ILE A 48 -5.23 9.05 7.20
CA ILE A 48 -5.58 7.81 6.50
C ILE A 48 -6.31 8.09 5.18
N ASP A 49 -7.11 9.16 5.10
CA ASP A 49 -7.84 9.49 3.86
C ASP A 49 -6.87 9.90 2.76
N ASN A 50 -5.86 10.70 3.11
CA ASN A 50 -4.81 11.08 2.18
C ASN A 50 -3.93 9.87 1.79
N LEU A 51 -3.61 9.00 2.75
CA LEU A 51 -2.84 7.77 2.48
C LEU A 51 -3.57 6.84 1.51
N ASN A 52 -4.85 6.56 1.75
CA ASN A 52 -5.65 5.69 0.89
C ASN A 52 -5.74 6.25 -0.54
N CYS A 53 -5.92 7.57 -0.68
CA CYS A 53 -5.91 8.23 -1.99
C CYS A 53 -4.60 8.00 -2.76
N MET A 54 -3.45 8.15 -2.10
CA MET A 54 -2.14 7.90 -2.73
C MET A 54 -1.95 6.43 -3.11
N LEU A 55 -2.34 5.51 -2.23
CA LEU A 55 -2.24 4.07 -2.47
C LEU A 55 -3.14 3.61 -3.63
N ASP A 56 -4.36 4.14 -3.72
CA ASP A 56 -5.30 3.87 -4.81
C ASP A 56 -4.79 4.38 -6.17
N LEU A 57 -4.21 5.59 -6.20
CA LEU A 57 -3.57 6.13 -7.40
C LEU A 57 -2.42 5.24 -7.88
N TYR A 58 -1.63 4.72 -6.94
CA TYR A 58 -0.49 3.87 -7.25
C TYR A 58 -0.91 2.51 -7.80
N ILE A 59 -1.86 1.82 -7.15
CA ILE A 59 -2.42 0.56 -7.67
C ILE A 59 -3.03 0.78 -9.06
N SER A 60 -3.75 1.88 -9.26
CA SER A 60 -4.39 2.19 -10.53
C SER A 60 -3.35 2.29 -11.66
N GLU A 61 -2.21 2.94 -11.43
CA GLU A 61 -1.13 2.99 -12.41
C GLU A 61 -0.46 1.63 -12.62
N LEU A 62 -0.22 0.83 -11.56
CA LEU A 62 0.34 -0.52 -11.72
C LEU A 62 -0.54 -1.42 -12.58
N ILE A 63 -1.86 -1.40 -12.34
CA ILE A 63 -2.83 -2.17 -13.13
C ILE A 63 -2.80 -1.71 -14.59
N LYS A 64 -2.81 -0.40 -14.82
CA LYS A 64 -2.79 0.20 -16.16
C LYS A 64 -1.54 -0.20 -16.97
N HIS A 65 -0.39 -0.33 -16.31
CA HIS A 65 0.86 -0.74 -16.94
C HIS A 65 1.11 -2.26 -16.88
N ASN A 66 0.19 -3.05 -16.31
CA ASN A 66 0.34 -4.48 -16.06
C ASN A 66 1.66 -4.81 -15.32
N ALA A 67 2.03 -3.96 -14.36
CA ALA A 67 3.24 -4.04 -13.55
C ALA A 67 2.98 -4.69 -12.19
N SER A 68 4.02 -5.32 -11.62
CA SER A 68 3.96 -5.87 -10.26
C SER A 68 4.41 -4.86 -9.20
N TYR A 69 4.04 -5.06 -7.92
CA TYR A 69 4.59 -4.26 -6.82
C TYR A 69 6.13 -4.36 -6.77
N SER A 70 6.70 -5.53 -7.01
CA SER A 70 8.15 -5.74 -7.01
C SER A 70 8.90 -4.95 -8.09
N ASP A 71 8.26 -4.61 -9.21
CA ASP A 71 8.87 -3.81 -10.28
C ASP A 71 8.93 -2.30 -9.95
N SER A 72 8.18 -1.89 -8.93
CA SER A 72 7.89 -0.49 -8.63
C SER A 72 8.41 -0.02 -7.26
N ILE A 73 8.92 -0.95 -6.45
CA ILE A 73 9.62 -0.70 -5.17
C ILE A 73 11.13 -0.37 -5.39
N LEU A 74 11.64 -0.45 -6.63
CA LEU A 74 13.03 -0.15 -7.00
C LEU A 74 13.31 1.35 -7.22
#